data_AF-A0A2E9XCY4-F1
#
_entry.id   AF-A0A2E9XCY4-F1
#
_cell.length_a   1.000
_cell.length_b   1.000
_cell.length_c   1.000
_cell.angle_alpha   90.00
_cell.angle_beta   90.00
_cell.angle_gamma   90.00
#
_symmetry.space_group_name_H-M   'P 1'
#
loop_
_entity.id
_entity.type
_entity.pdbx_description
1 polymer ?
#
loop_
_entity_poly.entity_id
_entity_poly.type
_entity_poly.pdbx_seq_one_letter_code
_entity_poly.pdbx_strand_id
1 'polypeptide(L)'
;MFSAFRALMSEKENPLNALPSAQRFQLMLWLSLMWTSIFCGIAGAWLWYGELMIGHLLFAMGFAVTGVTFSSSKQCGTYRDVPASDGATRYDDVWGG
;
A
#
# COMPACT_ATOMS: atom_id res chain seq x y z
N MET A 1 -3.13 -7.81 18.97
CA MET A 1 -2.48 -8.47 17.81
C MET A 1 -3.41 -8.59 16.60
N PHE A 2 -4.65 -9.09 16.75
CA PHE A 2 -5.61 -9.17 15.62
C PHE A 2 -5.97 -7.82 14.97
N SER A 3 -5.93 -6.71 15.72
CA SER A 3 -6.28 -5.38 15.19
C SER A 3 -5.35 -4.90 14.06
N ALA A 4 -4.03 -5.10 14.20
CA ALA A 4 -3.06 -4.69 13.18
C ALA A 4 -3.19 -5.55 11.91
N PHE A 5 -3.37 -6.87 12.07
CA PHE A 5 -3.61 -7.77 10.95
C PHE A 5 -4.90 -7.41 10.20
N ARG A 6 -5.96 -7.10 10.95
CA ARG A 6 -7.24 -6.69 10.39
C ARG A 6 -7.16 -5.33 9.68
N ALA A 7 -6.40 -4.37 10.22
CA ALA A 7 -6.13 -3.09 9.55
C ALA A 7 -5.33 -3.25 8.24
N LEU A 8 -4.47 -4.26 8.12
CA LEU A 8 -3.72 -4.52 6.89
C LEU A 8 -4.53 -5.32 5.85
N MET A 9 -5.23 -6.36 6.31
CA MET A 9 -5.81 -7.39 5.43
C MET A 9 -7.30 -7.20 5.16
N SER A 10 -8.03 -6.52 6.06
CA SER A 10 -9.47 -6.28 5.88
C SER A 10 -9.68 -5.17 4.87
N GLU A 11 -10.32 -5.49 3.76
CA GLU A 11 -10.69 -4.52 2.73
C GLU A 11 -11.40 -3.30 3.30
N LYS A 12 -12.33 -3.47 4.25
CA LYS A 12 -13.14 -2.39 4.81
C LYS A 12 -12.38 -1.47 5.78
N GLU A 13 -11.36 -2.00 6.45
CA GLU A 13 -10.62 -1.28 7.50
C GLU A 13 -9.24 -0.80 7.01
N ASN A 14 -8.81 -1.24 5.82
CA ASN A 14 -7.53 -0.89 5.24
C ASN A 14 -7.48 0.59 4.82
N PRO A 15 -6.46 1.36 5.23
CA PRO A 15 -6.23 2.74 4.77
C PRO A 15 -6.18 2.91 3.23
N LEU A 16 -5.92 1.83 2.49
CA LEU A 16 -5.94 1.80 1.03
C LEU A 16 -7.35 1.68 0.43
N ASN A 17 -8.41 1.50 1.22
CA ASN A 17 -9.79 1.41 0.71
C ASN A 17 -10.24 2.71 0.00
N ALA A 18 -9.72 3.85 0.42
CA ALA A 18 -10.02 5.14 -0.20
C ALA A 18 -9.57 5.25 -1.67
N LEU A 19 -8.69 4.35 -2.12
CA LEU A 19 -8.18 4.34 -3.49
C LEU A 19 -9.05 3.48 -4.43
N PRO A 20 -9.07 3.78 -5.73
CA PRO A 20 -9.70 2.93 -6.73
C PRO A 20 -9.20 1.48 -6.68
N SER A 21 -10.09 0.53 -6.98
CA SER A 21 -9.85 -0.92 -6.82
C SER A 21 -8.57 -1.41 -7.53
N ALA A 22 -8.30 -0.91 -8.75
CA ALA A 22 -7.11 -1.25 -9.52
C ALA A 22 -5.81 -0.79 -8.83
N GLN A 23 -5.77 0.44 -8.33
CA GLN A 23 -4.60 1.01 -7.66
C GLN A 23 -4.37 0.35 -6.30
N ARG A 24 -5.45 0.01 -5.58
CA ARG A 24 -5.38 -0.76 -4.34
C ARG A 24 -4.73 -2.12 -4.57
N PHE A 25 -5.15 -2.83 -5.61
CA PHE A 25 -4.59 -4.13 -5.96
C PHE A 25 -3.10 -4.04 -6.31
N GLN A 26 -2.71 -3.06 -7.13
CA GLN A 26 -1.31 -2.84 -7.51
C GLN A 26 -0.43 -2.54 -6.29
N LEU A 27 -0.89 -1.66 -5.38
CA LEU A 27 -0.14 -1.32 -4.17
C LEU A 27 -0.02 -2.53 -3.23
N MET A 28 -1.09 -3.31 -3.05
CA MET A 28 -1.05 -4.54 -2.25
C MET A 28 -0.09 -5.58 -2.84
N LEU A 29 -0.04 -5.73 -4.18
CA LEU A 29 0.92 -6.61 -4.85
C LEU A 29 2.36 -6.16 -4.64
N TRP A 30 2.64 -4.86 -4.81
CA TRP A 30 3.97 -4.31 -4.57
C TRP A 30 4.43 -4.50 -3.13
N LEU A 31 3.55 -4.25 -2.16
CA LEU A 31 3.84 -4.49 -0.75
C LEU A 31 4.15 -5.98 -0.49
N SER A 32 3.37 -6.89 -1.08
CA SER A 32 3.58 -8.33 -0.95
C SER A 32 4.94 -8.77 -1.50
N LEU A 33 5.31 -8.30 -2.69
CA LEU A 33 6.61 -8.60 -3.31
C LEU A 33 7.78 -8.01 -2.51
N MET A 34 7.64 -6.79 -2.00
CA MET A 34 8.64 -6.15 -1.15
C MET A 34 8.88 -6.97 0.13
N TRP A 35 7.82 -7.33 0.85
CA TRP A 35 7.98 -8.12 2.07
C TRP A 35 8.53 -9.51 1.79
N THR A 36 8.10 -10.16 0.71
CA THR A 36 8.62 -11.47 0.29
C THR A 36 10.12 -11.41 -0.02
N SER A 37 10.58 -10.38 -0.74
CA SER A 37 12.00 -10.24 -1.08
C SER A 37 12.85 -9.93 0.15
N ILE A 38 12.36 -9.09 1.07
CA ILE A 38 13.03 -8.80 2.35
C ILE A 38 13.16 -10.08 3.17
N PHE A 39 12.07 -10.84 3.36
CA PHE A 39 12.12 -12.09 4.13
C PHE A 39 13.01 -13.15 3.49
N CYS A 40 12.96 -13.29 2.16
CA CYS A 40 13.83 -14.21 1.43
C CYS A 40 15.30 -13.80 1.56
N GLY A 41 15.61 -12.51 1.43
CA GLY A 41 16.95 -11.96 1.61
C GLY A 41 17.47 -12.14 3.03
N ILE A 42 16.65 -11.89 4.05
CA ILE A 42 16.99 -12.11 5.46
C ILE A 42 17.24 -13.59 5.73
N ALA A 43 16.36 -14.49 5.28
CA ALA A 43 16.51 -15.92 5.47
C ALA A 43 17.76 -16.46 4.76
N GLY A 44 18.04 -16.00 3.53
CA GLY A 44 19.25 -16.34 2.79
C GLY A 44 20.52 -15.83 3.49
N ALA A 45 20.53 -14.57 3.93
CA ALA A 45 21.64 -13.97 4.65
C ALA A 45 21.91 -14.68 5.99
N TRP A 46 20.85 -15.08 6.70
CA TRP A 46 20.95 -15.85 7.94
C TRP A 46 21.64 -17.20 7.72
N LEU A 47 21.27 -17.92 6.65
CA LEU A 47 21.85 -19.23 6.34
C LEU A 47 23.35 -19.17 5.98
N TRP A 48 23.81 -18.07 5.38
CA TRP A 48 25.18 -17.96 4.86
C TRP A 48 26.13 -17.21 5.79
N TYR A 49 25.67 -16.13 6.42
CA TYR A 49 26.54 -15.16 7.10
C TYR A 49 26.25 -15.03 8.61
N GLY A 50 25.07 -15.42 9.10
CA GLY A 50 24.68 -15.33 10.52
C GLY A 50 24.54 -13.91 11.09
N GLU A 51 25.20 -12.90 10.51
CA GLU A 51 25.17 -11.50 10.92
C GLU A 51 23.94 -10.79 10.33
N LEU A 52 23.00 -10.39 11.19
CA LEU A 52 21.66 -9.91 10.81
C LEU A 52 21.49 -8.39 10.78
N MET A 53 22.54 -7.61 11.02
CA MET A 53 22.38 -6.15 11.21
C MET A 53 21.75 -5.48 9.98
N ILE A 54 22.19 -5.86 8.77
CA ILE A 54 21.61 -5.38 7.50
C ILE A 54 20.15 -5.84 7.33
N GLY A 55 19.83 -7.05 7.78
CA GLY A 55 18.46 -7.58 7.74
C GLY A 55 17.48 -6.75 8.58
N HIS A 56 17.90 -6.32 9.77
CA HIS A 56 17.09 -5.46 10.64
C HIS A 56 16.88 -4.07 10.02
N LEU A 57 17.89 -3.51 9.35
CA LEU A 57 17.77 -2.23 8.65
C LEU A 57 16.77 -2.32 7.48
N LEU A 58 16.83 -3.39 6.68
CA LEU A 58 15.86 -3.64 5.61
C LEU A 58 14.44 -3.85 6.16
N PHE A 59 14.32 -4.56 7.27
CA PHE A 59 13.04 -4.79 7.94
C PHE A 59 12.42 -3.48 8.46
N ALA A 60 13.22 -2.63 9.11
CA ALA A 60 12.79 -1.30 9.57
C ALA A 60 12.39 -0.39 8.40
N MET A 61 13.16 -0.42 7.30
CA MET A 61 12.83 0.29 6.07
C MET A 61 11.49 -0.19 5.49
N GLY A 62 11.25 -1.50 5.43
CA GLY A 62 9.98 -2.07 4.95
C GLY A 62 8.77 -1.59 5.76
N PHE A 63 8.91 -1.47 7.09
CA PHE A 63 7.88 -0.88 7.95
C PHE A 63 7.66 0.61 7.66
N ALA A 64 8.74 1.38 7.51
CA ALA A 64 8.65 2.81 7.20
C ALA A 64 7.94 3.04 5.84
N VAL A 65 8.32 2.30 4.80
CA VAL A 65 7.70 2.38 3.47
C VAL A 65 6.22 2.01 3.52
N THR A 66 5.87 0.95 4.27
CA THR A 66 4.46 0.55 4.46
C THR A 66 3.66 1.64 5.17
N GLY A 67 4.21 2.24 6.22
CA GLY A 67 3.58 3.34 6.96
C GLY A 67 3.38 4.59 6.12
N VAL A 68 4.38 4.98 5.31
CA VAL A 68 4.27 6.11 4.38
C VAL A 68 3.21 5.83 3.32
N THR A 69 3.20 4.62 2.73
CA THR A 69 2.21 4.21 1.73
C THR A 69 0.77 4.36 2.26
N PHE A 70 0.51 3.94 3.50
CA PHE A 70 -0.81 4.07 4.14
C PHE A 70 -1.13 5.50 4.61
N SER A 71 -0.13 6.33 4.89
CA SER A 71 -0.34 7.74 5.20
C SER A 71 -0.69 8.53 3.93
N SER A 72 0.01 8.27 2.84
CA SER A 72 -0.21 8.95 1.55
C SER A 72 -1.52 8.56 0.88
N SER A 73 -2.03 7.35 1.10
CA SER A 73 -3.33 6.91 0.54
C SER A 73 -4.52 7.74 1.01
N LYS A 74 -4.41 8.41 2.16
CA LYS A 74 -5.47 9.28 2.70
C LYS A 74 -5.63 10.60 1.94
N GLN A 75 -4.68 10.97 1.09
CA GLN A 75 -4.66 12.26 0.39
C GLN A 75 -5.13 12.20 -1.06
N CYS A 76 -5.55 11.04 -1.58
CA CYS A 76 -6.01 10.91 -2.96
C CYS A 76 -7.51 11.18 -3.10
N GLY A 77 -7.91 12.44 -2.95
CA GLY A 77 -9.08 12.93 -3.67
C GLY A 77 -8.62 13.30 -5.08
N THR A 78 -9.01 12.54 -6.09
CA THR A 78 -8.67 12.85 -7.48
C THR A 78 -9.62 13.93 -8.01
N TYR A 79 -9.28 14.53 -9.15
CA TYR A 79 -10.14 15.52 -9.82
C TYR A 79 -11.60 15.05 -9.89
N ARG A 80 -11.82 13.75 -10.18
CA ARG A 80 -13.13 13.05 -10.24
C ARG A 80 -13.97 13.13 -8.95
N ASP A 81 -13.35 13.24 -7.77
CA ASP A 81 -14.07 13.21 -6.49
C ASP A 81 -14.67 14.57 -6.10
N VAL A 82 -14.32 15.63 -6.83
CA VAL A 82 -14.87 16.97 -6.64
C VAL A 82 -15.90 17.23 -7.75
N PRO A 83 -17.20 17.44 -7.42
CA PRO A 83 -18.20 17.80 -8.42
C PRO A 83 -17.83 19.14 -9.07
N ALA A 84 -18.06 19.25 -10.38
CA ALA A 84 -17.81 20.48 -11.11
C ALA A 84 -18.72 21.60 -10.59
N SER A 85 -18.18 22.83 -10.47
CA SER A 85 -18.91 23.97 -9.89
C SER A 85 -20.13 24.41 -10.71
N ASP A 86 -20.19 23.98 -11.97
CA ASP A 86 -21.28 24.23 -12.92
C ASP A 86 -22.41 23.19 -12.82
N GLY A 87 -22.26 22.16 -11.97
CA GLY A 87 -23.26 21.09 -11.80
C GLY A 87 -23.35 20.15 -13.01
N ALA A 88 -22.46 20.27 -13.99
CA ALA A 88 -22.42 19.38 -15.14
C ALA A 88 -21.69 18.08 -14.79
N THR A 89 -22.18 16.95 -15.32
CA THR A 89 -21.42 15.70 -15.36
C THR A 89 -20.14 15.91 -16.16
N ARG A 90 -19.01 15.38 -15.71
CA ARG A 90 -17.75 15.55 -16.44
C ARG A 90 -17.78 14.74 -17.74
N TYR A 91 -16.98 15.20 -18.71
CA TYR A 91 -16.84 14.55 -20.02
C TYR A 91 -16.58 13.03 -19.89
N ASP A 92 -15.77 12.65 -18.91
CA ASP A 92 -15.39 11.28 -18.61
C ASP A 92 -16.53 10.43 -18.03
N ASP A 93 -17.54 11.05 -17.40
CA ASP A 93 -18.71 10.37 -16.83
C ASP A 93 -19.67 9.90 -17.94
N VAL A 94 -19.67 10.60 -19.08
CA VAL A 94 -20.52 10.31 -20.25
C VAL A 94 -20.03 9.09 -21.02
N TRP A 95 -18.72 8.86 -21.03
CA TRP A 95 -18.10 7.81 -21.85
C TRP A 95 -17.72 6.55 -21.09
N GLY A 96 -18.01 6.50 -19.78
CA GLY A 96 -17.77 5.34 -18.93
C GLY A 96 -16.29 5.16 -18.61
N GLY A 97 -15.94 5.38 -17.35
CA GLY A 97 -14.66 4.90 -16.80
C GLY A 97 -14.62 3.38 -16.73
#